data_AF-A0A402BCD9-F1
#
_entry.id   AF-A0A402BCD9-F1
#
_cell.length_a   1.000
_cell.length_b   1.000
_cell.length_c   1.000
_cell.angle_alpha   90.00
_cell.angle_beta   90.00
_cell.angle_gamma   90.00
#
_symmetry.space_group_name_H-M   'P 1'
#
loop_
_entity.id
_entity.type
_entity.pdbx_description
1 polymer ?
#
loop_
_entity_poly.entity_id
_entity_poly.type
_entity_poly.pdbx_seq_one_letter_code
_entity_poly.pdbx_strand_id
1 'polypeptide(L)' 'MLWGVSIKSIEQGAATSVLLAASPLVEGVSGRYFEDCQLAGPTQPGFRRGVAAYAIDPENALRLWRVSQNMLNEETA' A
#
# COMPACT_ATOMS: atom_id res chain seq x y z
N MET A 1 24.65 17.51 -8.68
CA MET A 1 24.47 16.29 -9.50
C MET A 1 23.94 15.18 -8.58
N LEU A 2 22.65 15.25 -8.19
CA LEU A 2 21.98 14.32 -7.26
C LEU A 2 21.32 13.18 -8.06
N TRP A 3 22.09 12.16 -8.43
CA TRP A 3 21.59 11.03 -9.24
C TRP A 3 21.13 9.90 -8.35
N GLY A 4 19.82 9.67 -8.30
CA GLY A 4 19.24 8.50 -7.65
C GLY A 4 17.76 8.59 -7.34
N VAL A 5 17.17 9.80 -7.35
CA VAL A 5 15.74 10.00 -7.12
C VAL A 5 15.14 10.75 -8.30
N SER A 6 14.48 10.03 -9.19
CA SER A 6 13.57 10.63 -10.17
C SER A 6 12.29 10.99 -9.42
N ILE A 7 11.99 12.28 -9.33
CA ILE A 7 10.76 12.78 -8.74
C ILE A 7 9.65 12.50 -9.76
N LYS A 8 8.60 11.77 -9.34
CA LYS A 8 7.41 11.54 -10.16
C LYS A 8 6.71 12.87 -10.46
N SER A 9 6.10 12.99 -11.63
CA SER A 9 5.12 14.04 -11.88
C SER A 9 3.88 13.85 -10.99
N ILE A 10 3.02 14.86 -10.89
CA ILE A 10 1.77 14.78 -10.12
C ILE A 10 0.90 13.65 -10.68
N GLU A 11 0.79 13.56 -12.00
CA GLU A 11 0.02 12.53 -12.70
C GLU A 11 0.59 11.14 -12.42
N GLN A 12 1.92 10.98 -12.47
CA GLN A 12 2.58 9.71 -12.14
C GLN A 12 2.42 9.32 -10.66
N GLY A 13 2.36 10.30 -9.75
CA GLY A 13 2.09 10.08 -8.34
C GLY A 13 0.66 9.61 -8.07
N ALA A 14 -0.31 10.13 -8.82
CA ALA A 14 -1.72 9.80 -8.67
C ALA A 14 -2.15 8.53 -9.43
N ALA A 15 -1.38 8.10 -10.43
CA ALA A 15 -1.78 7.08 -11.41
C ALA A 15 -2.33 5.78 -10.78
N THR A 16 -1.61 5.18 -9.81
CA THR A 16 -2.06 3.92 -9.18
C THR A 16 -3.38 4.12 -8.42
N SER A 17 -3.52 5.24 -7.70
CA SER A 17 -4.76 5.54 -6.96
C SER A 17 -5.94 5.74 -7.90
N VAL A 18 -5.74 6.48 -9.00
CA VAL A 18 -6.78 6.70 -10.02
C VAL A 18 -7.18 5.40 -10.71
N LEU A 19 -6.20 4.53 -11.04
CA LEU A 19 -6.46 3.21 -11.60
C LEU A 19 -7.37 2.41 -10.67
N LEU A 20 -7.02 2.31 -9.37
CA LEU A 20 -7.77 1.50 -8.42
C LEU A 20 -9.16 2.08 -8.11
N ALA A 21 -9.30 3.40 -8.14
CA ALA A 21 -10.56 4.06 -7.80
C ALA A 21 -11.58 4.03 -8.94
N ALA A 22 -11.15 4.02 -10.20
CA ALA A 22 -12.03 4.33 -11.33
C ALA A 22 -11.90 3.43 -12.56
N SER A 23 -10.88 2.57 -12.65
CA SER A 23 -10.68 1.75 -13.86
C SER A 23 -11.54 0.48 -13.83
N PRO A 24 -12.24 0.13 -14.93
CA PRO A 24 -12.94 -1.14 -15.04
C PRO A 24 -11.98 -2.35 -15.04
N LEU A 25 -10.68 -2.13 -15.29
CA LEU A 25 -9.67 -3.20 -15.28
C LEU A 25 -9.50 -3.88 -13.91
N VAL A 26 -9.97 -3.25 -12.84
CA VAL A 26 -9.88 -3.77 -11.47
C VAL A 26 -11.26 -4.02 -10.85
N GLU A 27 -12.31 -4.07 -11.66
CA GLU A 27 -13.66 -4.38 -11.17
C GLU A 27 -13.69 -5.74 -10.45
N GLY A 28 -14.25 -5.76 -9.25
CA GLY A 28 -14.29 -6.96 -8.40
C GLY A 28 -12.97 -7.32 -7.71
N VAL A 29 -11.88 -6.58 -7.92
CA VAL A 29 -10.60 -6.82 -7.24
C VAL A 29 -10.61 -6.17 -5.85
N SER A 30 -10.34 -6.96 -4.80
CA SER A 30 -10.21 -6.46 -3.43
C SER A 30 -9.08 -7.19 -2.68
N GLY A 31 -8.55 -6.57 -1.61
CA GLY A 31 -7.52 -7.15 -0.76
C GLY A 31 -6.20 -7.44 -1.49
N ARG A 32 -5.86 -6.64 -2.50
CA ARG A 32 -4.65 -6.75 -3.30
C ARG A 32 -3.85 -5.45 -3.21
N TYR A 33 -2.52 -5.57 -3.19
CA TYR A 33 -1.61 -4.42 -3.18
C TYR A 33 -1.11 -4.14 -4.59
N PHE A 34 -1.12 -2.87 -4.99
CA PHE A 34 -0.65 -2.42 -6.30
C PHE A 34 0.46 -1.38 -6.14
N GLU A 35 1.46 -1.47 -7.00
CA GLU A 35 2.51 -0.47 -7.15
C GLU A 35 2.74 -0.22 -8.65
N ASP A 36 3.02 1.03 -9.02
CA ASP A 36 3.24 1.43 -10.41
C ASP A 36 2.18 0.88 -11.41
N CYS A 37 0.90 0.99 -11.04
CA CYS A 37 -0.25 0.51 -11.81
C CYS A 37 -0.28 -1.01 -12.07
N GLN A 38 0.45 -1.81 -11.31
CA GLN A 38 0.51 -3.27 -11.44
C GLN A 38 0.25 -3.96 -10.10
N LEU A 39 -0.30 -5.17 -10.15
CA LEU A 39 -0.41 -6.02 -8.96
C LEU A 39 0.99 -6.37 -8.48
N ALA A 40 1.29 -6.04 -7.23
CA ALA A 40 2.61 -6.26 -6.67
C ALA A 40 2.82 -7.73 -6.26
N GLY A 41 4.00 -8.27 -6.59
CA GLY A 41 4.46 -9.55 -6.06
C GLY A 41 5.08 -9.41 -4.66
N PRO A 42 5.60 -10.50 -4.07
CA PRO A 42 6.36 -10.46 -2.82
C PRO A 42 7.62 -9.58 -2.96
N THR A 43 8.00 -8.92 -1.87
CA THR A 43 9.26 -8.18 -1.81
C THR A 43 10.46 -9.10 -2.06
N GLN A 44 11.46 -8.58 -2.79
CA GLN A 44 12.73 -9.26 -3.02
C GLN A 44 13.87 -8.58 -2.23
N PRO A 45 14.88 -9.33 -1.75
CA PRO A 45 16.03 -8.75 -1.07
C PRO A 45 16.71 -7.66 -1.90
N GLY A 46 16.99 -6.51 -1.28
CA GLY A 46 17.62 -5.37 -1.95
C GLY A 46 16.67 -4.44 -2.72
N PHE A 47 15.38 -4.79 -2.82
CA PHE A 47 14.36 -3.95 -3.45
C PHE A 47 13.39 -3.39 -2.41
N ARG A 48 12.97 -2.12 -2.60
CA ARG A 48 11.94 -1.46 -1.76
C ARG A 48 10.52 -1.61 -2.32
N ARG A 49 10.31 -2.59 -3.18
CA ARG A 49 9.08 -2.83 -3.93
C ARG A 49 8.49 -4.19 -3.56
N GLY A 50 7.21 -4.37 -3.83
CA GLY A 50 6.49 -5.59 -3.51
C GLY A 50 5.91 -5.64 -2.09
N VAL A 51 5.18 -6.71 -1.84
CA VAL A 51 4.48 -6.97 -0.58
C VAL A 51 5.41 -7.70 0.38
N ALA A 52 5.67 -7.08 1.53
CA ALA A 52 6.44 -7.73 2.59
C ALA A 52 5.62 -8.86 3.23
N ALA A 53 6.28 -9.97 3.60
CA ALA A 53 5.58 -11.15 4.14
C ALA A 53 4.75 -10.83 5.39
N TYR A 54 5.24 -9.96 6.27
CA TYR A 54 4.51 -9.55 7.48
C TYR A 54 3.26 -8.69 7.17
N ALA A 55 3.19 -8.06 6.00
CA ALA A 55 2.10 -7.14 5.64
C ALA A 55 0.80 -7.87 5.28
N ILE A 56 0.89 -9.17 4.98
CA ILE A 56 -0.27 -10.02 4.65
C ILE A 56 -0.63 -10.99 5.78
N ASP A 57 0.01 -10.86 6.95
CA ASP A 57 -0.30 -11.68 8.12
C ASP A 57 -1.60 -11.20 8.78
N PRO A 58 -2.66 -12.03 8.81
CA PRO A 58 -3.95 -11.65 9.39
C PRO A 58 -3.90 -11.45 10.91
N GLU A 59 -3.03 -12.15 11.64
CA GLU A 59 -2.85 -11.97 13.09
C GLU A 59 -2.26 -10.59 13.38
N ASN A 60 -1.23 -10.19 12.60
CA ASN A 60 -0.65 -8.86 12.71
C ASN A 60 -1.66 -7.76 12.35
N ALA A 61 -2.46 -7.96 11.32
CA ALA A 61 -3.51 -7.01 10.93
C ALA A 61 -4.54 -6.83 12.06
N LEU A 62 -5.02 -7.93 12.66
CA LEU A 62 -5.97 -7.89 13.77
C LEU A 62 -5.37 -7.23 15.02
N ARG A 63 -4.11 -7.55 15.34
CA ARG A 63 -3.39 -6.95 16.47
C ARG A 63 -3.23 -5.44 16.29
N LEU A 64 -2.83 -5.01 15.09
CA LEU A 64 -2.70 -3.59 14.76
C LEU A 64 -4.04 -2.86 14.90
N TRP A 65 -5.11 -3.43 14.36
CA TRP A 65 -6.46 -2.87 14.48
C TRP A 65 -6.86 -2.62 15.94
N ARG A 66 -6.68 -3.62 16.81
CA ARG A 66 -7.02 -3.50 18.25
C ARG A 66 -6.23 -2.38 18.93
N VAL A 67 -4.93 -2.30 18.67
CA VAL A 67 -4.07 -1.25 19.25
C VAL A 67 -4.53 0.13 18.77
N SER A 68 -4.82 0.30 17.47
CA SER A 68 -5.30 1.57 16.93
C SER A 68 -6.65 1.98 17.52
N GLN A 69 -7.58 1.03 17.71
CA GLN A 69 -8.86 1.32 18.35
C GLN A 69 -8.68 1.76 19.81
N ASN A 70 -7.80 1.10 20.56
CA ASN A 70 -7.51 1.52 21.94
C ASN A 70 -6.93 2.94 21.98
N MET A 71 -5.96 3.27 21.11
CA MET A 71 -5.37 4.60 21.03
C MET A 71 -6.40 5.71 20.76
N LEU A 72 -7.33 5.48 19.82
CA LEU A 72 -8.38 6.46 19.49
C LEU A 72 -9.37 6.66 20.64
N ASN A 73 -9.65 5.60 21.40
CA ASN A 73 -10.58 5.64 22.52
C ASN A 73 -9.93 6.17 23.81
N GLU A 74 -8.61 6.08 23.95
CA GLU A 74 -7.85 6.65 25.07
C GLU A 74 -7.71 8.17 24.96
N GLU A 75 -7.75 8.74 23.75
CA GLU A 75 -7.65 10.19 23.51
C GLU A 75 -8.98 10.95 23.68
N THR A 76 -10.10 10.21 23.77
CA THR A 76 -11.45 10.76 23.95
C THR A 76 -12.05 10.55 25.35
N ALA A 77 -11.25 10.04 26.30
CA ALA A 77 -11.60 9.86 27.71
C ALA A 77 -10.95 10.93 28.60
#